data_AF-A0A524K5U6-F1
#
_entry.id   AF-A0A524K5U6-F1
#
_cell.length_a   1.000
_cell.length_b   1.000
_cell.length_c   1.000
_cell.angle_alpha   90.00
_cell.angle_beta   90.00
_cell.angle_gamma   90.00
#
_symmetry.space_group_name_H-M   'P 1'
#
loop_
_entity.id
_entity.type
_entity.pdbx_description
1 polymer ?
#
loop_
_entity_poly.entity_id
_entity_poly.type
_entity_poly.pdbx_seq_one_letter_code
_entity_poly.pdbx_strand_id
1 'polypeptide(L)'
;MSMDNPNPINAAENLDRFAVVQTCRVLLRPIASLLLKCGMTWREFAELSKGVFVAVASDEYGLNGRPTNVSRVSILTGVSRKEVVRVRTLLEQPARPLPNKTTDATRLLSGWHQDPDFLTPTGEPRVLPAEGEGASFATLSRRYGGDVPVTSMRKELERAGAITALPDGTLRAERRYFMPKRFDPQWILNAGSML
;
A
#
# COMPACT_ATOMS: atom_id res chain seq x y z
N MET A 1 0.36 31.70 52.72
CA MET A 1 1.49 30.89 52.22
C MET A 1 1.00 29.46 52.11
N SER A 2 0.73 29.05 50.87
CA SER A 2 0.51 27.69 50.32
C SER A 2 -0.43 27.86 49.12
N MET A 3 0.18 28.11 47.96
CA MET A 3 -0.49 27.94 46.68
C MET A 3 -0.43 26.46 46.35
N ASP A 4 -1.59 25.84 46.27
CA ASP A 4 -1.76 24.51 45.72
C ASP A 4 -1.62 24.65 44.19
N ASN A 5 -0.43 24.31 43.69
CA ASN A 5 -0.12 24.38 42.26
C ASN A 5 -0.52 23.03 41.64
N PRO A 6 -1.54 22.93 40.79
CA PRO A 6 -1.92 21.67 40.19
C PRO A 6 -0.78 21.22 39.26
N ASN A 7 -0.20 20.08 39.60
CA ASN A 7 0.88 19.44 38.87
C ASN A 7 0.42 19.14 37.42
N PRO A 8 1.05 19.72 36.37
CA PRO A 8 0.60 19.57 34.97
C PRO A 8 0.81 18.16 34.40
N ILE A 9 1.40 17.24 35.17
CA ILE A 9 1.75 15.89 34.73
C ILE A 9 0.55 14.93 34.69
N ASN A 10 -0.52 15.17 35.47
CA ASN A 10 -1.66 14.25 35.57
C ASN A 10 -2.77 14.44 34.50
N ALA A 11 -2.68 15.46 33.64
CA ALA A 11 -3.70 15.69 32.61
C ALA A 11 -3.57 14.77 31.39
N ALA A 12 -2.40 14.13 31.20
CA ALA A 12 -2.13 13.25 30.07
C ALA A 12 -2.57 11.78 30.30
N GLU A 13 -2.88 11.40 31.54
CA GLU A 13 -3.05 9.98 31.93
C GLU A 13 -4.43 9.36 31.62
N ASN A 14 -5.39 10.15 31.17
CA ASN A 14 -6.65 9.62 30.64
C ASN A 14 -6.95 10.29 29.30
N LEU A 15 -6.19 9.91 28.27
CA LEU A 15 -6.67 10.08 26.91
C LEU A 15 -7.96 9.26 26.80
N ASP A 16 -9.11 9.94 26.96
CA ASP A 16 -10.42 9.31 27.01
C ASP A 16 -10.50 8.32 25.85
N ARG A 17 -10.71 7.04 26.17
CA ARG A 17 -10.76 5.97 25.19
C ARG A 17 -11.74 6.32 24.06
N PHE A 18 -12.80 7.05 24.38
CA PHE A 18 -13.72 7.59 23.39
C PHE A 18 -13.03 8.61 22.47
N ALA A 19 -12.33 9.61 23.01
CA ALA A 19 -11.56 10.58 22.24
C ALA A 19 -10.50 9.91 21.35
N VAL A 20 -9.78 8.90 21.84
CA VAL A 20 -8.81 8.11 21.04
C VAL A 20 -9.50 7.45 19.86
N VAL A 21 -10.63 6.78 20.11
CA VAL A 21 -11.37 6.08 19.06
C VAL A 21 -11.89 7.08 18.02
N GLN A 22 -12.36 8.26 18.43
CA GLN A 22 -12.81 9.30 17.49
C GLN A 22 -11.64 9.84 16.66
N THR A 23 -10.51 10.17 17.28
CA THR A 23 -9.31 10.63 16.58
C THR A 23 -8.80 9.58 15.59
N CYS A 24 -8.75 8.30 16.01
CA CYS A 24 -8.41 7.21 15.11
C CYS A 24 -9.36 7.11 13.93
N ARG A 25 -10.67 7.31 14.10
CA ARG A 25 -11.64 7.33 12.98
C ARG A 25 -11.35 8.47 12.01
N VAL A 26 -11.07 9.66 12.52
CA VAL A 26 -10.74 10.84 11.70
C VAL A 26 -9.47 10.58 10.89
N LEU A 27 -8.43 10.05 11.51
CA LEU A 27 -7.14 9.75 10.85
C LEU A 27 -7.23 8.57 9.88
N LEU A 28 -8.00 7.53 10.22
CA LEU A 28 -8.15 6.35 9.37
C LEU A 28 -9.01 6.63 8.14
N ARG A 29 -9.92 7.61 8.17
CA ARG A 29 -10.78 7.92 7.02
C ARG A 29 -10.00 8.30 5.74
N PRO A 30 -9.04 9.25 5.75
CA PRO A 30 -8.24 9.56 4.56
C PRO A 30 -7.32 8.40 4.17
N ILE A 31 -6.75 7.67 5.14
CA ILE A 31 -5.92 6.49 4.89
C ILE A 31 -6.74 5.41 4.19
N ALA A 32 -7.87 5.00 4.76
CA ALA A 32 -8.77 4.01 4.18
C ALA A 32 -9.25 4.45 2.80
N SER A 33 -9.57 5.74 2.60
CA SER A 33 -9.90 6.28 1.28
C SER A 33 -8.76 6.06 0.29
N LEU A 34 -7.53 6.43 0.63
CA LEU A 34 -6.34 6.24 -0.20
C LEU A 34 -6.11 4.75 -0.51
N LEU A 35 -6.12 3.89 0.50
CA LEU A 35 -5.87 2.46 0.35
C LEU A 35 -6.90 1.81 -0.58
N LEU A 36 -8.19 2.12 -0.39
CA LEU A 36 -9.25 1.65 -1.29
C LEU A 36 -9.08 2.20 -2.72
N LYS A 37 -8.63 3.44 -2.87
CA LYS A 37 -8.33 4.05 -4.18
C LYS A 37 -7.10 3.39 -4.85
N CYS A 38 -6.15 2.89 -4.07
CA CYS A 38 -5.04 2.05 -4.53
C CYS A 38 -5.44 0.56 -4.61
N GLY A 39 -6.72 0.22 -4.46
CA GLY A 39 -7.24 -1.15 -4.48
C GLY A 39 -6.61 -2.11 -3.47
N MET A 40 -6.16 -1.57 -2.33
CA MET A 40 -5.85 -2.35 -1.15
C MET A 40 -7.15 -2.71 -0.42
N THR A 41 -7.34 -3.98 -0.12
CA THR A 41 -8.50 -4.48 0.62
C THR A 41 -8.34 -4.24 2.12
N TRP A 42 -9.46 -4.23 2.85
CA TRP A 42 -9.43 -4.19 4.32
C TRP A 42 -8.57 -5.30 4.91
N ARG A 43 -8.57 -6.49 4.30
CA ARG A 43 -7.80 -7.64 4.79
C ARG A 43 -6.29 -7.40 4.69
N GLU A 44 -5.82 -6.86 3.57
CA GLU A 44 -4.41 -6.50 3.40
C GLU A 44 -3.99 -5.40 4.37
N PHE A 45 -4.83 -4.39 4.56
CA PHE A 45 -4.59 -3.36 5.56
C PHE A 45 -4.58 -3.93 6.99
N ALA A 46 -5.47 -4.88 7.31
CA ALA A 46 -5.50 -5.53 8.61
C ALA A 46 -4.22 -6.35 8.86
N GLU A 47 -3.69 -7.05 7.86
CA GLU A 47 -2.41 -7.75 7.98
C GLU A 47 -1.22 -6.77 8.12
N LEU A 48 -1.20 -5.70 7.33
CA LEU A 48 -0.17 -4.66 7.41
C LEU A 48 -0.17 -3.97 8.78
N SER A 49 -1.33 -3.52 9.24
CA SER A 49 -1.49 -2.85 10.53
C SER A 49 -1.13 -3.79 11.69
N LYS A 50 -1.49 -5.08 11.63
CA LYS A 50 -1.01 -6.09 12.58
C LYS A 50 0.52 -6.13 12.65
N GLY A 51 1.20 -6.05 11.50
CA GLY A 51 2.65 -5.92 11.41
C GLY A 51 3.19 -4.72 12.19
N VAL A 52 2.60 -3.54 11.96
CA VAL A 52 2.96 -2.29 12.63
C VAL A 52 2.75 -2.38 14.15
N PHE A 53 1.61 -2.91 14.61
CA PHE A 53 1.34 -3.10 16.03
C PHE A 53 2.35 -4.02 16.71
N VAL A 54 2.73 -5.13 16.03
CA VAL A 54 3.75 -6.05 16.54
C VAL A 54 5.11 -5.38 16.60
N ALA A 55 5.51 -4.61 15.59
CA ALA A 55 6.79 -3.88 15.58
C ALA A 55 6.86 -2.86 16.72
N VAL A 56 5.87 -1.96 16.82
CA VAL A 56 5.78 -0.95 17.89
C VAL A 56 5.83 -1.59 19.28
N ALA A 57 5.04 -2.65 19.51
CA ALA A 57 5.05 -3.37 20.79
C ALA A 57 6.38 -4.11 21.06
N SER A 58 7.11 -4.48 20.01
CA SER A 58 8.42 -5.14 20.13
C SER A 58 9.52 -4.14 20.49
N ASP A 59 9.50 -2.96 19.87
CA ASP A 59 10.62 -2.01 19.89
C ASP A 59 10.46 -0.96 20.99
N GLU A 60 9.28 -0.40 21.15
CA GLU A 60 9.04 0.74 22.07
C GLU A 60 8.70 0.30 23.50
N TYR A 61 8.21 -0.93 23.68
CA TYR A 61 7.82 -1.48 24.99
C TYR A 61 8.83 -2.48 25.56
N GLY A 62 10.02 -2.53 24.94
CA GLY A 62 11.15 -3.32 25.38
C GLY A 62 11.67 -2.86 26.75
N LEU A 63 12.20 -3.79 27.54
CA LEU A 63 12.85 -3.48 28.82
C LEU A 63 14.37 -3.51 28.64
N ASN A 64 15.05 -2.49 29.19
CA ASN A 64 16.52 -2.42 29.23
C ASN A 64 17.19 -2.52 27.84
N GLY A 65 16.60 -1.89 26.81
CA GLY A 65 17.13 -1.89 25.45
C GLY A 65 17.01 -3.24 24.72
N ARG A 66 16.25 -4.21 25.27
CA ARG A 66 15.96 -5.48 24.61
C ARG A 66 14.53 -5.48 24.06
N PRO A 67 14.31 -6.03 22.85
CA PRO A 67 12.97 -6.20 22.30
C PRO A 67 12.06 -6.98 23.26
N THR A 68 10.79 -6.58 23.30
CA THR A 68 9.77 -7.24 24.12
C THR A 68 9.67 -8.74 23.77
N ASN A 69 9.49 -9.62 24.75
CA ASN A 69 9.27 -11.04 24.45
C ASN A 69 7.89 -11.28 23.80
N VAL A 70 7.76 -12.38 23.05
CA VAL A 70 6.54 -12.74 22.29
C VAL A 70 5.26 -12.72 23.16
N SER A 71 5.35 -13.20 24.40
CA SER A 71 4.22 -13.25 25.33
C SER A 71 3.72 -11.85 25.69
N ARG A 72 4.62 -10.91 25.98
CA ARG A 72 4.26 -9.55 26.33
C ARG A 72 3.75 -8.76 25.12
N VAL A 73 4.30 -8.99 23.91
CA VAL A 73 3.72 -8.43 22.67
C VAL A 73 2.30 -8.93 22.44
N SER A 74 2.05 -10.22 22.68
CA SER A 74 0.71 -10.80 22.55
C SER A 74 -0.30 -10.17 23.51
N ILE A 75 0.12 -9.91 24.75
CA ILE A 75 -0.70 -9.21 25.76
C ILE A 75 -1.02 -7.78 25.33
N LEU A 76 -0.01 -7.02 24.87
CA LEU A 76 -0.17 -5.61 24.49
C LEU A 76 -1.02 -5.41 23.23
N THR A 77 -0.85 -6.29 22.24
CA THR A 77 -1.47 -6.14 20.92
C THR A 77 -2.77 -6.92 20.75
N GLY A 78 -3.04 -7.90 21.62
CA GLY A 78 -4.13 -8.86 21.45
C GLY A 78 -3.91 -9.87 20.31
N VAL A 79 -2.76 -9.82 19.63
CA VAL A 79 -2.38 -10.76 18.57
C VAL A 79 -1.89 -12.06 19.19
N SER A 80 -2.26 -13.22 18.63
CA SER A 80 -1.83 -14.51 19.19
C SER A 80 -0.32 -14.68 19.13
N ARG A 81 0.29 -15.40 20.09
CA ARG A 81 1.73 -15.68 20.10
C ARG A 81 2.23 -16.29 18.79
N LYS A 82 1.46 -17.20 18.18
CA LYS A 82 1.79 -17.82 16.88
C LYS A 82 1.88 -16.77 15.77
N GLU A 83 0.94 -15.83 15.73
CA GLU A 83 0.94 -14.75 14.74
C GLU A 83 2.04 -13.72 14.99
N VAL A 84 2.35 -13.39 16.25
CA VAL A 84 3.49 -12.53 16.58
C VAL A 84 4.80 -13.11 16.05
N VAL A 85 5.04 -14.43 16.25
CA VAL A 85 6.22 -15.10 15.70
C VAL A 85 6.24 -15.02 14.17
N ARG A 86 5.13 -15.39 13.50
CA ARG A 86 5.03 -15.32 12.04
C ARG A 86 5.33 -13.92 11.50
N VAL A 87 4.73 -12.90 12.11
CA VAL A 87 4.91 -11.50 11.70
C VAL A 87 6.35 -11.04 11.88
N ARG A 88 7.00 -11.35 13.01
CA ARG A 88 8.42 -11.02 13.22
C ARG A 88 9.33 -11.66 12.17
N THR A 89 9.12 -12.95 11.90
CA THR A 89 9.88 -13.66 10.87
C THR A 89 9.67 -13.06 9.47
N LEU A 90 8.49 -12.50 9.17
CA LEU A 90 8.23 -11.80 7.92
C LEU A 90 8.84 -10.39 7.86
N LEU A 91 8.91 -9.68 8.99
CA LEU A 91 9.56 -8.36 9.08
C LEU A 91 11.09 -8.45 8.96
N GLU A 92 11.67 -9.57 9.39
CA GLU A 92 13.10 -9.89 9.22
C GLU A 92 13.46 -10.27 7.77
N GLN A 93 12.46 -10.61 6.94
CA GLN A 93 12.68 -10.91 5.52
C GLN A 93 12.69 -9.62 4.69
N PRO A 94 13.58 -9.49 3.68
CA PRO A 94 13.54 -8.38 2.75
C PRO A 94 12.16 -8.34 2.05
N ALA A 95 11.52 -7.17 2.09
CA ALA A 95 10.12 -7.00 1.71
C ALA A 95 9.79 -7.61 0.34
N ARG A 96 8.91 -8.61 0.33
CA ARG A 96 8.35 -9.18 -0.90
C ARG A 96 7.00 -8.52 -1.21
N PRO A 97 6.76 -7.93 -2.39
CA PRO A 97 5.51 -7.21 -2.66
C PRO A 97 4.28 -8.15 -2.62
N LEU A 98 3.24 -7.77 -1.87
CA LEU A 98 1.93 -8.45 -1.83
C LEU A 98 1.25 -8.43 -3.22
N PRO A 99 0.62 -9.54 -3.66
CA PRO A 99 -0.16 -9.56 -4.90
C PRO A 99 -1.57 -8.98 -4.66
N ASN A 100 -1.79 -7.73 -5.06
CA ASN A 100 -3.13 -7.13 -5.23
C ASN A 100 -3.38 -6.92 -6.72
N LYS A 101 -4.64 -6.89 -7.18
CA LYS A 101 -4.96 -6.57 -8.58
C LYS A 101 -4.45 -5.18 -9.01
N THR A 102 -4.41 -4.20 -8.08
CA THR A 102 -3.72 -2.92 -8.31
C THR A 102 -2.21 -3.10 -8.34
N THR A 103 -1.63 -4.01 -7.54
CA THR A 103 -0.22 -4.36 -7.64
C THR A 103 0.08 -5.01 -8.99
N ASP A 104 -0.78 -5.89 -9.52
CA ASP A 104 -0.55 -6.56 -10.81
C ASP A 104 -0.61 -5.56 -11.97
N ALA A 105 -1.60 -4.66 -11.98
CA ALA A 105 -1.67 -3.57 -12.96
C ALA A 105 -0.46 -2.62 -12.84
N THR A 106 -0.07 -2.27 -11.61
CA THR A 106 1.10 -1.41 -11.34
C THR A 106 2.42 -2.09 -11.69
N ARG A 107 2.54 -3.40 -11.42
CA ARG A 107 3.69 -4.25 -11.74
C ARG A 107 3.82 -4.41 -13.24
N LEU A 108 2.72 -4.61 -13.95
CA LEU A 108 2.67 -4.63 -15.42
C LEU A 108 3.16 -3.30 -15.99
N LEU A 109 2.61 -2.17 -15.54
CA LEU A 109 3.05 -0.84 -16.01
C LEU A 109 4.51 -0.55 -15.64
N SER A 110 4.96 -0.96 -14.46
CA SER A 110 6.36 -0.82 -14.05
C SER A 110 7.28 -1.67 -14.92
N GLY A 111 6.91 -2.92 -15.19
CA GLY A 111 7.62 -3.82 -16.10
C GLY A 111 7.75 -3.21 -17.49
N TRP A 112 6.68 -2.61 -18.02
CA TRP A 112 6.73 -1.91 -19.30
C TRP A 112 7.77 -0.77 -19.33
N HIS A 113 7.98 -0.08 -18.22
CA HIS A 113 8.90 1.06 -18.13
C HIS A 113 10.32 0.70 -17.66
N GLN A 114 10.61 -0.57 -17.38
CA GLN A 114 11.87 -0.96 -16.73
C GLN A 114 12.51 -2.20 -17.36
N ASP A 115 11.72 -3.12 -17.92
CA ASP A 115 12.22 -4.34 -18.51
C ASP A 115 12.77 -4.06 -19.92
N PRO A 116 14.07 -4.32 -20.19
CA PRO A 116 14.69 -4.11 -21.50
C PRO A 116 13.96 -4.77 -22.67
N ASP A 117 13.20 -5.85 -22.44
CA ASP A 117 12.38 -6.52 -23.46
C ASP A 117 11.19 -5.66 -23.90
N PHE A 118 10.79 -4.66 -23.11
CA PHE A 118 9.69 -3.75 -23.42
C PHE A 118 10.14 -2.29 -23.55
N LEU A 119 11.45 -2.02 -23.56
CA LEU A 119 12.03 -0.69 -23.74
C LEU A 119 12.65 -0.49 -25.12
N THR A 120 12.52 0.70 -25.69
CA THR A 120 13.28 1.13 -26.87
C THR A 120 14.78 1.15 -26.56
N PRO A 121 15.66 1.21 -27.58
CA PRO A 121 17.09 1.42 -27.36
C PRO A 121 17.44 2.68 -26.57
N THR A 122 16.52 3.66 -26.51
CA THR A 122 16.65 4.90 -25.76
C THR A 122 16.16 4.80 -24.31
N GLY A 123 15.64 3.64 -23.88
CA GLY A 123 15.17 3.39 -22.52
C GLY A 123 13.71 3.84 -22.25
N GLU A 124 12.94 4.13 -23.30
CA GLU A 124 11.53 4.49 -23.19
C GLU A 124 10.62 3.28 -23.40
N PRO A 125 9.42 3.21 -22.78
CA PRO A 125 8.49 2.11 -23.01
C PRO A 125 8.13 2.02 -24.49
N ARG A 126 8.33 0.83 -25.09
CA ARG A 126 7.95 0.56 -26.48
C ARG A 126 6.43 0.68 -26.64
N VAL A 127 5.99 1.15 -27.79
CA VAL A 127 4.63 0.91 -28.25
C VAL A 127 4.51 -0.58 -28.57
N LEU A 128 3.54 -1.27 -27.97
CA LEU A 128 3.41 -2.72 -28.07
C LEU A 128 2.19 -3.11 -28.90
N PRO A 129 2.27 -4.10 -29.80
CA PRO A 129 1.07 -4.73 -30.34
C PRO A 129 0.27 -5.40 -29.22
N ALA A 130 -1.05 -5.54 -29.40
CA ALA A 130 -1.91 -6.18 -28.41
C ALA A 130 -1.53 -7.66 -28.17
N GLU A 131 -1.16 -8.37 -29.22
CA GLU A 131 -0.81 -9.79 -29.23
C GLU A 131 0.48 -10.02 -30.05
N GLY A 132 1.11 -11.17 -29.85
CA GLY A 132 2.33 -11.58 -30.57
C GLY A 132 3.30 -12.36 -29.69
N GLU A 133 4.17 -13.16 -30.31
CA GLU A 133 5.17 -13.98 -29.60
C GLU A 133 6.35 -13.16 -29.06
N GLY A 134 6.67 -12.03 -29.70
CA GLY A 134 7.68 -11.08 -29.25
C GLY A 134 7.17 -10.10 -28.17
N ALA A 135 7.80 -8.92 -28.10
CA ALA A 135 7.33 -7.85 -27.21
C ALA A 135 5.91 -7.42 -27.59
N SER A 136 4.93 -7.80 -26.78
CA SER A 136 3.50 -7.52 -26.96
C SER A 136 2.84 -7.29 -25.61
N PHE A 137 1.66 -6.67 -25.60
CA PHE A 137 0.91 -6.50 -24.36
C PHE A 137 0.53 -7.84 -23.73
N ALA A 138 0.25 -8.87 -24.55
CA ALA A 138 -0.03 -10.21 -24.05
C ALA A 138 1.19 -10.87 -23.38
N THR A 139 2.40 -10.75 -23.94
CA THR A 139 3.61 -11.27 -23.29
C THR A 139 3.94 -10.50 -22.02
N LEU A 140 3.79 -9.18 -22.03
CA LEU A 140 3.93 -8.33 -20.83
C LEU A 140 2.91 -8.71 -19.74
N SER A 141 1.65 -8.89 -20.10
CA SER A 141 0.58 -9.25 -19.15
C SER A 141 0.74 -10.66 -18.60
N ARG A 142 1.22 -11.62 -19.40
CA ARG A 142 1.59 -12.95 -18.88
C ARG A 142 2.75 -12.89 -17.90
N ARG A 143 3.73 -12.02 -18.15
CA ARG A 143 4.93 -11.88 -17.30
C ARG A 143 4.64 -11.16 -15.99
N TYR A 144 3.80 -10.12 -16.01
CA TYR A 144 3.64 -9.21 -14.87
C TYR A 144 2.20 -9.03 -14.37
N GLY A 145 1.20 -9.45 -15.14
CA GLY A 145 -0.23 -9.25 -14.84
C GLY A 145 -0.84 -10.24 -13.84
N GLY A 146 -0.04 -11.18 -13.31
CA GLY A 146 -0.50 -12.17 -12.34
C GLY A 146 -1.60 -13.07 -12.91
N ASP A 147 -2.64 -13.32 -12.11
CA ASP A 147 -3.76 -14.19 -12.49
C ASP A 147 -4.90 -13.43 -13.22
N VAL A 148 -4.68 -12.16 -13.58
CA VAL A 148 -5.70 -11.35 -14.25
C VAL A 148 -5.72 -11.68 -15.75
N PRO A 149 -6.89 -12.03 -16.34
CA PRO A 149 -6.99 -12.24 -17.78
C PRO A 149 -6.54 -11.01 -18.57
N VAL A 150 -5.71 -11.20 -19.60
CA VAL A 150 -5.12 -10.14 -20.43
C VAL A 150 -6.16 -9.13 -20.93
N THR A 151 -7.31 -9.63 -21.37
CA THR A 151 -8.43 -8.81 -21.87
C THR A 151 -9.04 -7.93 -20.78
N SER A 152 -9.13 -8.44 -19.54
CA SER A 152 -9.63 -7.69 -18.39
C SER A 152 -8.63 -6.64 -17.93
N MET A 153 -7.35 -7.00 -17.88
CA MET A 153 -6.26 -6.09 -17.55
C MET A 153 -6.20 -4.92 -18.54
N ARG A 154 -6.22 -5.20 -19.85
CA ARG A 154 -6.24 -4.17 -20.90
C ARG A 154 -7.39 -3.18 -20.71
N LYS A 155 -8.63 -3.69 -20.62
CA LYS A 155 -9.82 -2.86 -20.46
C LYS A 155 -9.72 -1.96 -19.23
N GLU A 156 -9.19 -2.49 -18.13
CA GLU A 156 -9.05 -1.75 -16.88
C GLU A 156 -7.98 -0.65 -16.98
N LEU A 157 -6.85 -0.93 -17.61
CA LEU A 157 -5.80 0.06 -17.87
C LEU A 157 -6.26 1.18 -18.81
N GLU A 158 -6.99 0.85 -19.88
CA GLU A 158 -7.61 1.83 -20.80
C GLU A 158 -8.65 2.69 -20.06
N ARG A 159 -9.52 2.05 -19.27
CA ARG A 159 -10.51 2.73 -18.43
C ARG A 159 -9.83 3.69 -17.46
N ALA A 160 -8.72 3.29 -16.84
CA ALA A 160 -7.91 4.12 -15.96
C ALA A 160 -7.09 5.21 -16.69
N GLY A 161 -6.99 5.15 -18.02
CA GLY A 161 -6.14 6.06 -18.80
C GLY A 161 -4.65 5.86 -18.51
N ALA A 162 -4.28 4.64 -18.11
CA ALA A 162 -2.89 4.25 -17.91
C ALA A 162 -2.24 3.76 -19.21
N ILE A 163 -3.05 3.34 -20.17
CA ILE A 163 -2.63 2.99 -21.53
C ILE A 163 -3.62 3.58 -22.55
N THR A 164 -3.14 3.84 -23.76
CA THR A 164 -3.94 4.30 -24.90
C THR A 164 -3.78 3.36 -26.08
N ALA A 165 -4.88 3.01 -26.74
CA ALA A 165 -4.85 2.34 -28.02
C ALA A 165 -4.63 3.35 -29.16
N LEU A 166 -3.63 3.09 -30.00
CA LEU A 166 -3.31 3.90 -31.17
C LEU A 166 -4.15 3.44 -32.39
N PRO A 167 -4.24 4.26 -33.46
CA PRO A 167 -5.06 3.95 -34.63
C PRO A 167 -4.68 2.64 -35.35
N ASP A 168 -3.42 2.21 -35.23
CA ASP A 168 -2.90 0.96 -35.79
C ASP A 168 -3.16 -0.28 -34.92
N GLY A 169 -3.87 -0.11 -33.79
CA GLY A 169 -4.19 -1.19 -32.86
C GLY A 169 -3.08 -1.52 -31.86
N THR A 170 -1.96 -0.81 -31.90
CA THR A 170 -0.91 -0.91 -30.87
C THR A 170 -1.29 -0.13 -29.61
N LEU A 171 -0.59 -0.41 -28.52
CA LEU A 171 -0.84 0.13 -27.20
C LEU A 171 0.36 0.94 -26.75
N ARG A 172 0.10 2.14 -26.23
CA ARG A 172 1.09 3.02 -25.61
C ARG A 172 0.84 3.10 -24.11
N ALA A 173 1.91 3.00 -23.31
CA ALA A 173 1.84 3.28 -21.89
C ALA A 173 1.84 4.79 -21.64
N GLU A 174 0.86 5.29 -20.89
CA GLU A 174 0.74 6.71 -20.51
C GLU A 174 1.22 6.96 -19.07
N ARG A 175 1.15 5.93 -18.23
CA ARG A 175 1.46 6.01 -16.80
C ARG A 175 2.36 4.87 -16.37
N ARG A 176 3.31 5.18 -15.48
CA ARG A 176 4.20 4.19 -14.84
C ARG A 176 3.49 3.33 -13.80
N TYR A 177 2.37 3.82 -13.27
CA TYR A 177 1.63 3.19 -12.19
C TYR A 177 0.12 3.27 -12.45
N PHE A 178 -0.62 2.31 -11.92
CA PHE A 178 -2.06 2.28 -12.10
C PHE A 178 -2.74 3.23 -11.11
N MET A 179 -3.61 4.10 -11.63
CA MET A 179 -4.50 4.95 -10.83
C MET A 179 -5.91 4.93 -11.40
N PRO A 180 -6.93 4.50 -10.65
CA PRO A 180 -8.32 4.58 -11.10
C PRO A 180 -8.73 6.03 -11.37
N LYS A 181 -9.44 6.30 -12.49
CA LYS A 181 -9.82 7.66 -12.95
C LYS A 181 -10.64 8.52 -11.98
N ARG A 182 -11.09 8.01 -10.82
CA ARG A 182 -11.81 8.81 -9.80
C ARG A 182 -10.84 9.38 -8.76
N PHE A 183 -9.82 10.12 -9.20
CA PHE A 183 -8.88 10.80 -8.32
C PHE A 183 -8.70 12.25 -8.78
N ASP A 184 -9.31 13.18 -8.06
CA ASP A 184 -9.10 14.63 -8.21
C ASP A 184 -7.82 15.02 -7.46
N PRO A 185 -6.80 15.61 -8.11
CA PRO A 185 -5.60 16.13 -7.45
C PRO A 185 -5.89 17.18 -6.38
N GLN A 186 -6.97 17.95 -6.52
CA GLN A 186 -7.35 19.00 -5.57
C GLN A 186 -7.69 18.45 -4.17
N TRP A 187 -8.09 17.18 -4.10
CA TRP A 187 -8.36 16.48 -2.84
C TRP A 187 -7.11 16.31 -1.97
N ILE A 188 -5.92 16.08 -2.55
CA ILE A 188 -4.68 15.84 -1.80
C ILE A 188 -4.24 17.13 -1.08
N LEU A 189 -4.35 18.26 -1.76
CA LEU A 189 -4.01 19.58 -1.22
C LEU A 189 -4.98 20.01 -0.11
N ASN A 190 -6.27 19.67 -0.25
CA ASN A 190 -7.28 19.99 0.76
C ASN A 190 -7.24 19.07 1.99
N ALA A 191 -6.80 17.81 1.83
CA ALA A 191 -6.66 16.87 2.94
C ALA A 191 -5.47 17.21 3.87
N GLY A 192 -4.41 17.83 3.34
CA GLY A 192 -3.30 18.33 4.14
C GLY A 192 -3.56 19.67 4.84
N SER A 193 -4.58 20.41 4.40
CA SER A 193 -4.90 21.76 4.90
C SER A 193 -6.03 21.78 5.94
N MET A 194 -6.56 20.61 6.34
CA MET A 194 -7.62 20.46 7.35
C MET A 194 -7.17 19.69 8.61
N LEU A 195 -5.85 19.57 8.82
CA LEU A 195 -5.24 19.28 10.12
C LEU A 195 -4.77 20.61 10.73
#